data_AF-A0A975GJM8-F1
#
_entry.id   AF-A0A975GJM8-F1
#
_cell.length_a   1.000
_cell.length_b   1.000
_cell.length_c   1.000
_cell.angle_alpha   90.00
_cell.angle_beta   90.00
_cell.angle_gamma   90.00
#
_symmetry.space_group_name_H-M   'P 1'
#
loop_
_entity.id
_entity.type
_entity.pdbx_description
1 polymer ?
#
loop_
_entity_poly.entity_id
_entity_poly.type
_entity_poly.pdbx_seq_one_letter_code
_entity_poly.pdbx_strand_id
1 'polypeptide(L)'
;MIRYTQILSLILFTLFLSSCMRAGIDIIPSDLSSRDMQNLTQVEQEMLTGYTFETLIDEKILQAVKQMAKTLKPEYKGFHLGKYKLGFLEISDIDRKTVTKLHHYITEKTLTFSFLQPVFAKNLSIVERFLIEDILRELDFEHLYPPIVDQSLAQELGRIYHLDLIETGVTTETADFIDINLRMIETRRGRIVAVGSVKIEKTEPVRKWLDEMAARDAW
;
A
#
# COMPACT_ATOMS: atom_id res chain seq x y z
N MET A 1 -16.99 50.23 44.49
CA MET A 1 -15.99 49.24 44.07
C MET A 1 -16.65 47.96 43.53
N ILE A 2 -17.60 48.06 42.57
CA ILE A 2 -18.37 46.89 42.05
C ILE A 2 -18.57 46.95 40.50
N ARG A 3 -18.08 47.99 39.80
CA ARG A 3 -18.34 48.16 38.35
C ARG A 3 -17.23 47.67 37.40
N TYR A 4 -16.06 47.26 37.91
CA TYR A 4 -14.95 46.82 37.05
C TYR A 4 -14.91 45.30 36.78
N THR A 5 -15.56 44.48 37.62
CA THR A 5 -15.55 43.02 37.51
C THR A 5 -16.53 42.46 36.47
N GLN A 6 -17.60 43.18 36.12
CA GLN A 6 -18.56 42.71 35.12
C GLN A 6 -18.13 42.98 33.67
N ILE A 7 -17.30 44.00 33.41
CA ILE A 7 -16.82 44.31 32.06
C ILE A 7 -15.69 43.37 31.63
N LEU A 8 -14.82 42.96 32.56
CA LEU A 8 -13.77 41.97 32.28
C LEU A 8 -14.33 40.57 31.96
N SER A 9 -15.44 40.19 32.62
CA SER A 9 -16.14 38.93 32.37
C SER A 9 -16.74 38.84 30.97
N LEU A 10 -17.20 39.97 30.40
CA LEU A 10 -17.86 39.98 29.09
C LEU A 10 -16.85 39.97 27.92
N ILE A 11 -15.66 40.55 28.12
CA ILE A 11 -14.58 40.56 27.13
C ILE A 11 -13.84 39.21 27.10
N LEU A 12 -13.71 38.54 28.25
CA LEU A 12 -13.12 37.20 28.30
C LEU A 12 -14.02 36.14 27.66
N PHE A 13 -15.35 36.32 27.70
CA PHE A 13 -16.31 35.39 27.09
C PHE A 13 -16.39 35.50 25.56
N THR A 14 -16.20 36.70 24.99
CA THR A 14 -16.15 36.89 23.53
C THR A 14 -14.82 36.45 22.91
N LEU A 15 -13.72 36.50 23.65
CA LEU A 15 -12.42 35.98 23.21
C LEU A 15 -12.34 34.44 23.26
N PHE A 16 -13.11 33.78 24.15
CA PHE A 16 -13.15 32.31 24.21
C PHE A 16 -14.08 31.67 23.16
N LEU A 17 -15.09 32.38 22.67
CA LEU A 17 -15.98 31.87 21.61
C LEU A 17 -15.39 31.97 20.20
N SER A 18 -14.28 32.70 20.02
CA SER A 18 -13.65 32.88 18.70
C SER A 18 -12.59 31.82 18.37
N SER A 19 -12.20 30.96 19.32
CA SER A 19 -11.11 29.97 19.15
C SER A 19 -11.57 28.52 18.98
N CYS A 20 -12.88 28.24 19.01
CA CYS A 20 -13.42 26.90 18.72
C CYS A 20 -13.99 26.75 17.29
N MET A 21 -13.86 27.76 16.43
CA MET A 21 -14.28 27.71 15.04
C MET A 21 -13.10 27.79 14.05
N ARG A 22 -11.99 27.11 14.36
CA ARG A 22 -11.29 26.42 13.25
C ARG A 22 -12.02 25.11 13.04
N ALA A 23 -13.15 25.21 12.35
CA ALA A 23 -13.69 24.07 11.63
C ALA A 23 -12.51 23.39 10.94
N GLY A 24 -12.23 22.14 11.32
CA GLY A 24 -11.39 21.29 10.50
C GLY A 24 -11.93 21.42 9.10
N ILE A 25 -11.12 21.94 8.18
CA ILE A 25 -11.43 21.81 6.77
C ILE A 25 -11.35 20.30 6.57
N ASP A 26 -12.50 19.63 6.65
CA ASP A 26 -12.62 18.27 6.15
C ASP A 26 -12.05 18.34 4.74
N ILE A 27 -10.93 17.65 4.52
CA ILE A 27 -10.29 17.59 3.22
C ILE A 27 -11.27 16.80 2.35
N ILE A 28 -12.15 17.52 1.64
CA ILE A 28 -13.06 16.92 0.67
C ILE A 28 -12.18 16.35 -0.43
N PRO A 29 -12.19 15.02 -0.66
CA PRO A 29 -11.40 14.42 -1.71
C PRO A 29 -11.79 15.03 -3.05
N SER A 30 -10.85 15.72 -3.71
CA SER A 30 -11.04 16.21 -5.07
C SER A 30 -10.56 15.17 -6.08
N ASP A 31 -11.17 15.19 -7.27
CA ASP A 31 -10.65 14.45 -8.41
C ASP A 31 -9.21 14.88 -8.73
N LEU A 32 -8.38 13.93 -9.21
CA LEU A 32 -7.05 14.25 -9.70
C LEU A 32 -7.15 15.08 -10.98
N SER A 33 -6.51 16.26 -10.99
CA SER A 33 -6.42 17.10 -12.17
C SER A 33 -5.44 16.51 -13.19
N SER A 34 -5.52 16.93 -14.45
CA SER A 34 -4.54 16.53 -15.48
C SER A 34 -3.10 16.83 -15.08
N ARG A 35 -2.89 17.90 -14.29
CA ARG A 35 -1.57 18.26 -13.76
C ARG A 35 -1.09 17.27 -12.70
N ASP A 36 -1.98 16.83 -11.80
CA ASP A 36 -1.63 15.82 -10.80
C ASP A 36 -1.22 14.50 -11.47
N MET A 37 -1.93 14.11 -12.53
CA MET A 37 -1.63 12.92 -13.31
C MET A 37 -0.27 13.01 -14.02
N GLN A 38 0.07 14.20 -14.55
CA GLN A 38 1.39 14.46 -15.13
C GLN A 38 2.48 14.39 -14.07
N ASN A 39 2.26 14.96 -12.89
CA ASN A 39 3.23 14.91 -11.78
C ASN A 39 3.50 13.47 -11.33
N LEU A 40 2.46 12.64 -11.17
CA LEU A 40 2.62 11.23 -10.81
C LEU A 40 3.47 10.48 -11.86
N THR A 41 3.19 10.73 -13.14
CA THR A 41 3.94 10.13 -14.25
C THR A 41 5.39 10.62 -14.26
N GLN A 42 5.62 11.90 -14.00
CA GLN A 42 6.96 12.48 -13.95
C GLN A 42 7.79 11.87 -12.81
N VAL A 43 7.22 11.77 -11.59
CA VAL A 43 7.89 11.13 -10.45
C VAL A 43 8.24 9.68 -10.75
N GLU A 44 7.33 8.92 -11.38
CA GLU A 44 7.61 7.55 -11.84
C GLU A 44 8.83 7.50 -12.76
N GLN A 45 8.94 8.41 -13.73
CA GLN A 45 10.09 8.46 -14.64
C GLN A 45 11.38 8.87 -13.94
N GLU A 46 11.32 9.86 -13.03
CA GLU A 46 12.47 10.31 -12.25
C GLU A 46 13.04 9.20 -11.37
N MET A 47 12.17 8.37 -10.77
CA MET A 47 12.59 7.21 -9.98
C MET A 47 13.33 6.13 -10.79
N LEU A 48 13.09 6.08 -12.10
CA LEU A 48 13.76 5.15 -13.01
C LEU A 48 14.97 5.78 -13.71
N THR A 49 15.36 6.99 -13.35
CA THR A 49 16.55 7.62 -13.93
C THR A 49 17.83 6.92 -13.43
N GLY A 50 18.72 6.64 -14.37
CA GLY A 50 19.99 5.96 -14.10
C GLY A 50 19.98 4.50 -14.57
N TYR A 51 21.13 3.85 -14.40
CA TYR A 51 21.30 2.44 -14.74
C TYR A 51 22.03 1.76 -13.59
N THR A 52 21.28 1.46 -12.52
CA THR A 52 21.76 0.66 -11.40
C THR A 52 21.09 -0.70 -11.40
N PHE A 53 21.62 -1.61 -10.59
CA PHE A 53 20.99 -2.91 -10.39
C PHE A 53 19.55 -2.77 -9.86
N GLU A 54 19.34 -1.84 -8.93
CA GLU A 54 18.04 -1.51 -8.36
C GLU A 54 17.06 -1.01 -9.41
N THR A 55 17.50 -0.12 -10.32
CA THR A 55 16.60 0.42 -11.35
C THR A 55 16.10 -0.67 -12.30
N LEU A 56 16.91 -1.69 -12.60
CA LEU A 56 16.48 -2.85 -13.39
C LEU A 56 15.40 -3.69 -12.70
N ILE A 57 15.46 -3.82 -11.38
CA ILE A 57 14.40 -4.48 -10.60
C ILE A 57 13.15 -3.59 -10.54
N ASP A 58 13.33 -2.30 -10.25
CA ASP A 58 12.26 -1.31 -10.18
C ASP A 58 11.44 -1.26 -11.48
N GLU A 59 12.09 -1.32 -12.65
CA GLU A 59 11.42 -1.41 -13.95
C GLU A 59 10.51 -2.64 -14.04
N LYS A 60 10.96 -3.80 -13.54
CA LYS A 60 10.18 -5.04 -13.54
C LYS A 60 9.01 -4.96 -12.57
N ILE A 61 9.23 -4.42 -11.38
CA ILE A 61 8.15 -4.24 -10.39
C ILE A 61 7.10 -3.27 -10.95
N LEU A 62 7.53 -2.15 -11.53
CA LEU A 62 6.63 -1.21 -12.18
C LEU A 62 5.85 -1.86 -13.32
N GLN A 63 6.50 -2.70 -14.13
CA GLN A 63 5.82 -3.46 -15.18
C GLN A 63 4.71 -4.35 -14.60
N ALA A 64 4.95 -5.03 -13.48
CA ALA A 64 3.94 -5.85 -12.80
C ALA A 64 2.78 -4.98 -12.28
N VAL A 65 3.07 -3.84 -11.66
CA VAL A 65 2.07 -2.89 -11.17
C VAL A 65 1.23 -2.32 -12.32
N LYS A 66 1.85 -1.96 -13.44
CA LYS A 66 1.13 -1.51 -14.66
C LYS A 66 0.22 -2.61 -15.22
N GLN A 67 0.63 -3.87 -15.15
CA GLN A 67 -0.23 -4.99 -15.51
C GLN A 67 -1.43 -5.09 -14.56
N MET A 68 -1.25 -4.93 -13.24
CA MET A 68 -2.35 -4.87 -12.29
C MET A 68 -3.32 -3.72 -12.60
N ALA A 69 -2.79 -2.51 -12.82
CA ALA A 69 -3.60 -1.36 -13.21
C ALA A 69 -4.43 -1.62 -14.48
N LYS A 70 -3.84 -2.29 -15.47
CA LYS A 70 -4.51 -2.67 -16.71
C LYS A 70 -5.58 -3.73 -16.49
N THR A 71 -5.28 -4.77 -15.72
CA THR A 71 -6.17 -5.92 -15.47
C THR A 71 -7.24 -5.65 -14.43
N LEU A 72 -7.13 -4.55 -13.67
CA LEU A 72 -8.13 -4.15 -12.68
C LEU A 72 -9.53 -4.17 -13.30
N LYS A 73 -10.43 -4.90 -12.65
CA LYS A 73 -11.80 -5.07 -13.13
C LYS A 73 -12.55 -3.73 -13.23
N PRO A 74 -13.40 -3.53 -14.26
CA PRO A 74 -14.01 -2.23 -14.55
C PRO A 74 -14.78 -1.61 -13.38
N GLU A 75 -15.46 -2.41 -12.56
CA GLU A 75 -16.22 -1.95 -11.40
C GLU A 75 -15.35 -1.29 -10.33
N TYR A 76 -14.03 -1.51 -10.33
CA TYR A 76 -13.06 -0.86 -9.43
C TYR A 76 -12.30 0.30 -10.08
N LYS A 77 -12.51 0.54 -11.39
CA LYS A 77 -11.93 1.68 -12.13
C LYS A 77 -12.77 2.94 -12.03
N GLY A 78 -13.99 2.83 -11.48
CA GLY A 78 -14.91 3.93 -11.29
C GLY A 78 -14.59 4.71 -10.02
N PHE A 79 -14.48 6.04 -10.16
CA PHE A 79 -14.38 6.93 -9.02
C PHE A 79 -15.74 7.02 -8.33
N HIS A 80 -15.88 6.38 -7.18
CA HIS A 80 -16.98 6.65 -6.26
C HIS A 80 -16.47 7.62 -5.21
N LEU A 81 -17.24 8.68 -4.93
CA LEU A 81 -16.97 9.61 -3.83
C LEU A 81 -16.80 8.79 -2.54
N GLY A 82 -15.54 8.59 -2.13
CA GLY A 82 -15.16 7.61 -1.09
C GLY A 82 -14.26 6.48 -1.61
N LYS A 83 -13.11 6.83 -2.21
CA LYS A 83 -12.09 5.90 -2.76
C LYS A 83 -11.98 4.59 -1.98
N TYR A 84 -11.84 3.47 -2.69
CA TYR A 84 -11.66 2.16 -2.07
C TYR A 84 -10.41 2.14 -1.19
N LYS A 85 -10.54 1.68 0.05
CA LYS A 85 -9.40 1.53 0.97
C LYS A 85 -8.55 0.34 0.55
N LEU A 86 -7.30 0.61 0.20
CA LEU A 86 -6.30 -0.37 -0.19
C LEU A 86 -5.29 -0.57 0.95
N GLY A 87 -5.17 -1.81 1.42
CA GLY A 87 -4.08 -2.25 2.28
C GLY A 87 -3.01 -2.98 1.47
N PHE A 88 -1.79 -2.99 1.99
CA PHE A 88 -0.67 -3.75 1.41
C PHE A 88 -0.27 -4.85 2.37
N LEU A 89 -0.17 -6.06 1.85
CA LEU A 89 0.33 -7.19 2.60
C LEU A 89 1.63 -7.69 1.99
N GLU A 90 2.58 -7.99 2.85
CA GLU A 90 3.92 -8.42 2.49
C GLU A 90 3.97 -9.51 1.41
N ILE A 91 4.87 -9.30 0.45
CA ILE A 91 5.21 -10.29 -0.58
C ILE A 91 6.18 -11.28 0.05
N SER A 92 5.93 -12.57 -0.14
CA SER A 92 6.74 -13.68 0.39
C SER A 92 7.02 -14.72 -0.69
N ASP A 93 7.84 -15.71 -0.40
CA ASP A 93 7.96 -16.89 -1.25
C ASP A 93 6.62 -17.63 -1.38
N ILE A 94 6.47 -18.48 -2.40
CA ILE A 94 5.23 -19.22 -2.65
C ILE A 94 4.81 -20.12 -1.48
N ASP A 95 5.79 -20.68 -0.76
CA ASP A 95 5.53 -21.50 0.43
C ASP A 95 5.28 -20.64 1.67
N ARG A 96 5.51 -19.33 1.58
CA ARG A 96 5.28 -18.31 2.61
C ARG A 96 6.00 -18.61 3.93
N LYS A 97 7.19 -19.18 3.82
CA LYS A 97 8.05 -19.55 4.95
C LYS A 97 9.17 -18.56 5.16
N THR A 98 9.49 -17.75 4.15
CA THR A 98 10.73 -16.97 4.15
C THR A 98 10.51 -15.60 3.53
N VAL A 99 10.77 -14.58 4.34
CA VAL A 99 10.82 -13.19 3.90
C VAL A 99 12.28 -12.75 3.92
N THR A 100 12.77 -12.39 2.75
CA THR A 100 14.16 -12.01 2.51
C THR A 100 14.24 -10.51 2.25
N LYS A 101 15.45 -9.97 2.19
CA LYS A 101 15.65 -8.56 1.80
C LYS A 101 15.04 -8.25 0.43
N LEU A 102 15.12 -9.18 -0.52
CA LEU A 102 14.47 -9.02 -1.83
C LEU A 102 12.95 -8.87 -1.66
N HIS A 103 12.32 -9.68 -0.82
CA HIS A 103 10.88 -9.62 -0.57
C HIS A 103 10.43 -8.29 0.02
N HIS A 104 11.15 -7.76 1.02
CA HIS A 104 10.91 -6.42 1.57
C HIS A 104 11.07 -5.35 0.49
N TYR A 105 12.16 -5.42 -0.28
CA TYR A 105 12.42 -4.46 -1.34
C TYR A 105 11.29 -4.44 -2.37
N ILE A 106 10.85 -5.62 -2.83
CA ILE A 106 9.74 -5.72 -3.79
C ILE A 106 8.45 -5.16 -3.19
N THR A 107 8.16 -5.45 -1.92
CA THR A 107 6.95 -4.96 -1.22
C THR A 107 6.91 -3.43 -1.18
N GLU A 108 8.00 -2.79 -0.76
CA GLU A 108 8.11 -1.32 -0.67
C GLU A 108 7.98 -0.63 -2.02
N LYS A 109 8.64 -1.19 -3.03
CA LYS A 109 8.60 -0.66 -4.39
C LYS A 109 7.24 -0.87 -5.04
N THR A 110 6.59 -2.00 -4.77
CA THR A 110 5.23 -2.28 -5.22
C THR A 110 4.25 -1.26 -4.66
N LEU A 111 4.31 -0.98 -3.35
CA LEU A 111 3.49 0.07 -2.72
C LEU A 111 3.71 1.43 -3.39
N THR A 112 4.98 1.80 -3.56
CA THR A 112 5.34 3.10 -4.17
C THR A 112 4.82 3.21 -5.60
N PHE A 113 5.07 2.21 -6.45
CA PHE A 113 4.63 2.25 -7.84
C PHE A 113 3.10 2.16 -7.97
N SER A 114 2.43 1.44 -7.08
CA SER A 114 0.97 1.39 -7.02
C SER A 114 0.38 2.75 -6.65
N PHE A 115 0.99 3.48 -5.70
CA PHE A 115 0.60 4.87 -5.42
C PHE A 115 0.75 5.79 -6.63
N LEU A 116 1.81 5.59 -7.42
CA LEU A 116 2.07 6.40 -8.60
C LEU A 116 1.16 6.08 -9.80
N GLN A 117 0.45 4.95 -9.80
CA GLN A 117 -0.43 4.63 -10.92
C GLN A 117 -1.67 5.54 -10.95
N PRO A 118 -1.88 6.30 -12.04
CA PRO A 118 -3.09 7.08 -12.34
C PRO A 118 -4.42 6.46 -11.86
N VAL A 119 -4.66 5.20 -12.24
CA VAL A 119 -5.92 4.51 -11.96
C VAL A 119 -6.07 4.16 -10.48
N PHE A 120 -4.98 3.90 -9.78
CA PHE A 120 -5.01 3.60 -8.36
C PHE A 120 -5.10 4.89 -7.55
N ALA A 121 -4.26 5.89 -7.84
CA ALA A 121 -4.29 7.19 -7.17
C ALA A 121 -5.68 7.86 -7.25
N LYS A 122 -6.39 7.68 -8.37
CA LYS A 122 -7.74 8.19 -8.55
C LYS A 122 -8.76 7.43 -7.69
N ASN A 123 -8.73 6.10 -7.74
CA ASN A 123 -9.84 5.27 -7.25
C ASN A 123 -9.61 4.68 -5.85
N LEU A 124 -8.36 4.64 -5.38
CA LEU A 124 -7.94 3.95 -4.17
C LEU A 124 -7.36 4.93 -3.15
N SER A 125 -7.66 4.71 -1.88
CA SER A 125 -7.01 5.34 -0.73
C SER A 125 -6.07 4.32 -0.11
N ILE A 126 -4.77 4.55 -0.20
CA ILE A 126 -3.79 3.70 0.49
C ILE A 126 -3.90 4.00 1.98
N VAL A 127 -4.14 2.95 2.78
CA VAL A 127 -4.36 3.09 4.23
C VAL A 127 -3.09 2.72 4.99
N GLU A 128 -2.59 1.50 4.79
CA GLU A 128 -1.53 0.94 5.64
C GLU A 128 -0.80 -0.22 4.95
N ARG A 129 0.46 -0.42 5.37
CA ARG A 129 1.26 -1.61 5.07
C ARG A 129 1.20 -2.52 6.29
N PHE A 130 0.84 -3.77 6.07
CA PHE A 130 0.80 -4.80 7.09
C PHE A 130 1.92 -5.83 6.88
N LEU A 131 2.65 -6.13 7.94
CA LEU A 131 3.56 -7.26 8.00
C LEU A 131 2.74 -8.51 8.38
N ILE A 132 2.94 -9.62 7.66
CA ILE A 132 2.17 -10.85 7.89
C ILE A 132 2.35 -11.33 9.33
N GLU A 133 3.58 -11.30 9.85
CA GLU A 133 3.88 -11.77 11.21
C GLU A 133 3.17 -10.95 12.29
N ASP A 134 3.10 -9.62 12.14
CA ASP A 134 2.41 -8.76 13.11
C ASP A 134 0.90 -8.98 13.08
N ILE A 135 0.31 -9.15 11.89
CA ILE A 135 -1.08 -9.57 11.76
C ILE A 135 -1.31 -10.90 12.48
N LEU A 136 -0.48 -11.92 12.24
CA LEU A 136 -0.69 -13.24 12.86
C LEU A 136 -0.60 -13.18 14.37
N ARG A 137 0.31 -12.36 14.91
CA ARG A 137 0.44 -12.11 16.34
C ARG A 137 -0.79 -11.38 16.89
N GLU A 138 -1.26 -10.35 16.20
CA GLU A 138 -2.44 -9.57 16.61
C GLU A 138 -3.74 -10.37 16.55
N LEU A 139 -3.85 -11.30 15.59
CA LEU A 139 -5.06 -12.11 15.38
C LEU A 139 -5.05 -13.44 16.12
N ASP A 140 -4.02 -13.72 16.93
CA ASP A 140 -3.82 -15.00 17.62
C ASP A 140 -3.81 -16.20 16.64
N PHE A 141 -3.33 -15.93 15.41
CA PHE A 141 -3.22 -16.89 14.31
C PHE A 141 -1.84 -17.51 14.20
N GLU A 142 -1.01 -17.39 15.24
CA GLU A 142 0.32 -18.02 15.32
C GLU A 142 0.28 -19.54 15.06
N HIS A 143 -0.90 -20.16 15.20
CA HIS A 143 -1.13 -21.60 15.04
C HIS A 143 -1.42 -22.01 13.58
N LEU A 144 -1.73 -21.05 12.69
CA LEU A 144 -1.97 -21.29 11.26
C LEU A 144 -0.63 -21.19 10.52
N TYR A 145 0.21 -22.21 10.68
CA TYR A 145 1.49 -22.30 9.97
C TYR A 145 1.40 -23.36 8.84
N PRO A 146 1.73 -23.01 7.58
CA PRO A 146 2.21 -21.71 7.11
C PRO A 146 1.05 -20.69 6.99
N PRO A 147 1.33 -19.39 7.20
CA PRO A 147 0.34 -18.35 7.01
C PRO A 147 0.08 -18.15 5.54
N ILE A 148 -0.88 -18.90 5.01
CA ILE A 148 -1.34 -18.70 3.66
C ILE A 148 -2.15 -17.41 3.68
N VAL A 149 -1.66 -16.37 3.00
CA VAL A 149 -2.52 -15.26 2.59
C VAL A 149 -3.51 -15.84 1.58
N ASP A 150 -4.57 -16.40 2.13
CA ASP A 150 -5.70 -16.92 1.40
C ASP A 150 -6.82 -15.88 1.41
N GLN A 151 -7.90 -16.25 0.76
CA GLN A 151 -9.11 -15.45 0.72
C GLN A 151 -9.67 -15.18 2.13
N SER A 152 -9.42 -16.05 3.12
CA SER A 152 -9.92 -15.89 4.49
C SER A 152 -9.15 -14.82 5.27
N LEU A 153 -7.82 -14.81 5.18
CA LEU A 153 -7.00 -13.75 5.80
C LEU A 153 -7.32 -12.38 5.19
N ALA A 154 -7.48 -12.31 3.86
CA ALA A 154 -7.84 -11.06 3.20
C ALA A 154 -9.24 -10.55 3.62
N GLN A 155 -10.20 -11.45 3.82
CA GLN A 155 -11.52 -11.12 4.35
C GLN A 155 -11.44 -10.58 5.78
N GLU A 156 -10.63 -11.22 6.62
CA GLU A 156 -10.46 -10.83 8.00
C GLU A 156 -9.79 -9.46 8.14
N LEU A 157 -8.69 -9.24 7.41
CA LEU A 157 -8.03 -7.94 7.36
C LEU A 157 -8.97 -6.83 6.89
N GLY A 158 -9.80 -7.11 5.89
CA GLY A 158 -10.85 -6.18 5.46
C GLY A 158 -11.86 -5.84 6.55
N ARG A 159 -12.24 -6.82 7.37
CA ARG A 159 -13.15 -6.61 8.50
C ARG A 159 -12.51 -5.78 9.62
N ILE A 160 -11.26 -6.05 9.95
CA ILE A 160 -10.56 -5.47 11.11
C ILE A 160 -10.09 -4.06 10.82
N TYR A 161 -9.42 -3.86 9.68
CA TYR A 161 -8.86 -2.56 9.30
C TYR A 161 -9.77 -1.77 8.34
N HIS A 162 -11.00 -2.26 8.14
CA HIS A 162 -11.99 -1.64 7.26
C HIS A 162 -11.48 -1.41 5.83
N LEU A 163 -10.77 -2.39 5.26
CA LEU A 163 -10.21 -2.32 3.91
C LEU A 163 -11.19 -2.88 2.88
N ASP A 164 -11.24 -2.28 1.70
CA ASP A 164 -12.02 -2.79 0.55
C ASP A 164 -11.18 -3.74 -0.32
N LEU A 165 -9.88 -3.46 -0.41
CA LEU A 165 -8.94 -4.18 -1.25
C LEU A 165 -7.62 -4.42 -0.49
N ILE A 166 -6.95 -5.52 -0.83
CA ILE A 166 -5.58 -5.82 -0.39
C ILE A 166 -4.71 -6.11 -1.61
N GLU A 167 -3.57 -5.44 -1.70
CA GLU A 167 -2.51 -5.76 -2.65
C GLU A 167 -1.45 -6.63 -1.96
N THR A 168 -1.05 -7.71 -2.62
CA THR A 168 -0.05 -8.66 -2.11
C THR A 168 0.58 -9.41 -3.28
N GLY A 169 1.52 -10.29 -3.00
CA GLY A 169 2.12 -11.14 -4.01
C GLY A 169 2.82 -12.36 -3.46
N VAL A 170 3.35 -13.15 -4.38
CA VAL A 170 4.30 -14.22 -4.08
C VAL A 170 5.45 -14.19 -5.07
N THR A 171 6.62 -14.61 -4.63
CA THR A 171 7.73 -14.95 -5.53
C THR A 171 7.80 -16.47 -5.71
N THR A 172 8.14 -16.91 -6.92
CA THR A 172 8.54 -18.30 -7.17
C THR A 172 9.92 -18.33 -7.79
N GLU A 173 10.72 -19.28 -7.34
CA GLU A 173 12.11 -19.38 -7.72
C GLU A 173 12.35 -20.54 -8.70
N THR A 174 13.08 -20.27 -9.77
CA THR A 174 13.67 -21.29 -10.67
C THR A 174 15.19 -21.16 -10.61
N ALA A 175 15.97 -21.98 -11.33
CA ALA A 175 17.44 -21.86 -11.28
C ALA A 175 17.95 -20.44 -11.61
N ASP A 176 17.43 -19.87 -12.70
CA ASP A 176 17.95 -18.62 -13.27
C ASP A 176 17.06 -17.40 -13.07
N PHE A 177 15.79 -17.61 -12.68
CA PHE A 177 14.79 -16.54 -12.57
C PHE A 177 14.01 -16.60 -11.27
N ILE A 178 13.49 -15.44 -10.89
CA ILE A 178 12.46 -15.28 -9.88
C ILE A 178 11.25 -14.68 -10.59
N ASP A 179 10.12 -15.38 -10.54
CA ASP A 179 8.84 -14.84 -10.96
C ASP A 179 8.21 -14.09 -9.79
N ILE A 180 7.80 -12.85 -10.02
CA ILE A 180 7.05 -12.02 -9.07
C ILE A 180 5.61 -11.99 -9.54
N ASN A 181 4.70 -12.48 -8.71
CA ASN A 181 3.27 -12.51 -9.00
C ASN A 181 2.53 -11.62 -8.01
N LEU A 182 2.07 -10.46 -8.48
CA LEU A 182 1.27 -9.50 -7.72
C LEU A 182 -0.21 -9.72 -7.98
N ARG A 183 -1.03 -9.48 -6.95
CA ARG A 183 -2.48 -9.61 -7.01
C ARG A 183 -3.15 -8.60 -6.10
N MET A 184 -4.30 -8.11 -6.56
CA MET A 184 -5.22 -7.31 -5.76
C MET A 184 -6.46 -8.15 -5.45
N ILE A 185 -6.87 -8.17 -4.19
CA ILE A 185 -7.95 -9.01 -3.66
C ILE A 185 -9.03 -8.11 -3.08
N GLU A 186 -10.29 -8.25 -3.52
CA GLU A 186 -11.44 -7.64 -2.85
C GLU A 186 -11.70 -8.38 -1.55
N THR A 187 -11.66 -7.65 -0.44
CA THR A 187 -11.71 -8.24 0.90
C THR A 187 -13.07 -8.84 1.19
N ARG A 188 -14.17 -8.20 0.80
CA ARG A 188 -15.52 -8.66 1.16
C ARG A 188 -15.84 -10.07 0.64
N ARG A 189 -15.41 -10.46 -0.55
CA ARG A 189 -15.63 -11.83 -1.10
C ARG A 189 -14.33 -12.59 -1.32
N GLY A 190 -13.18 -12.02 -0.99
CA GLY A 190 -11.85 -12.61 -1.19
C GLY A 190 -11.53 -12.95 -2.64
N ARG A 191 -12.02 -12.14 -3.59
CA ARG A 191 -11.84 -12.41 -5.03
C ARG A 191 -10.66 -11.62 -5.55
N ILE A 192 -9.84 -12.24 -6.41
CA ILE A 192 -8.82 -11.52 -7.17
C ILE A 192 -9.52 -10.59 -8.19
N VAL A 193 -9.10 -9.32 -8.20
CA VAL A 193 -9.67 -8.25 -9.03
C VAL A 193 -8.64 -7.59 -9.95
N ALA A 194 -7.34 -7.80 -9.69
CA ALA A 194 -6.24 -7.42 -10.58
C ALA A 194 -5.06 -8.37 -10.39
N VAL A 195 -4.25 -8.55 -11.44
CA VAL A 195 -3.03 -9.37 -11.42
C VAL A 195 -1.92 -8.74 -12.26
N GLY A 196 -0.68 -8.97 -11.84
CA GLY A 196 0.52 -8.61 -12.58
C GLY A 196 1.61 -9.64 -12.34
N SER A 197 2.38 -9.95 -13.38
CA SER A 197 3.43 -10.96 -13.30
C SER A 197 4.64 -10.55 -14.14
N VAL A 198 5.82 -10.71 -13.56
CA VAL A 198 7.11 -10.42 -14.21
C VAL A 198 8.16 -11.42 -13.77
N LYS A 199 9.21 -11.53 -14.57
CA LYS A 199 10.41 -12.30 -14.23
C LYS A 199 11.58 -11.35 -14.02
N ILE A 200 12.37 -11.61 -12.99
CA ILE A 200 13.69 -11.02 -12.80
C ILE A 200 14.74 -12.12 -12.92
N GLU A 201 15.83 -11.82 -13.60
CA GLU A 201 16.98 -12.71 -13.69
C GLU A 201 17.73 -12.71 -12.36
N LYS A 202 18.19 -13.87 -11.93
CA LYS A 202 19.07 -13.99 -10.76
C LYS A 202 20.48 -13.58 -11.13
N THR A 203 20.77 -12.31 -11.02
CA THR A 203 22.14 -11.82 -11.00
C THR A 203 22.75 -12.02 -9.60
N GLU A 204 24.07 -11.88 -9.46
CA GLU A 204 24.74 -12.02 -8.16
C GLU A 204 24.15 -11.11 -7.07
N PRO A 205 23.85 -9.82 -7.33
CA PRO A 205 23.17 -8.97 -6.35
C PRO A 205 21.77 -9.50 -5.94
N VAL A 206 21.01 -10.07 -6.88
CA VAL A 206 19.68 -10.68 -6.57
C VAL A 206 19.85 -11.88 -5.66
N ARG A 207 20.81 -12.78 -5.97
CA ARG A 207 21.08 -13.96 -5.14
C ARG A 207 21.42 -13.55 -3.72
N LYS A 208 22.27 -12.53 -3.57
CA LYS A 208 22.60 -11.97 -2.26
C LYS A 208 21.37 -11.46 -1.50
N TRP A 209 20.45 -10.76 -2.16
CA TRP A 209 19.21 -10.29 -1.52
C TRP A 209 18.19 -11.40 -1.24
N LEU A 210 18.24 -12.51 -1.98
CA LEU A 210 17.48 -13.72 -1.67
C LEU A 210 18.03 -14.43 -0.43
N ASP A 211 19.36 -14.54 -0.32
CA ASP A 211 19.99 -15.27 0.79
C ASP A 211 20.01 -14.45 2.10
N GLU A 212 19.99 -13.12 1.99
CA GLU A 212 19.86 -12.22 3.14
C GLU A 212 18.42 -12.30 3.70
N MET A 213 18.26 -12.99 4.83
CA MET A 213 17.07 -12.83 5.67
C MET A 213 16.84 -11.35 5.90
N ALA A 214 15.60 -10.91 5.73
CA ALA A 214 15.27 -9.53 5.99
C ALA A 214 15.67 -9.21 7.45
N ALA A 215 16.46 -8.14 7.64
CA ALA A 215 16.81 -7.69 8.98
C ALA A 215 15.51 -7.40 9.72
N ARG A 216 15.30 -8.13 10.82
CA ARG A 216 14.13 -8.03 11.69
C ARG A 216 14.33 -6.82 12.61
N ASP A 217 14.40 -5.64 12.03
CA ASP A 217 14.49 -4.43 12.82
C ASP A 217 13.08 -4.09 13.32
N ALA A 218 12.95 -4.16 14.64
CA ALA A 218 11.77 -3.80 15.40
C ALA A 218 11.30 -2.39 15.05
N TRP A 219 10.06 -2.28 14.59
CA TRP A 219 9.30 -1.03 14.53
C TRP A 219 7.94 -1.30 15.17
#